data_AF-T1AJ68-F1
#
_entry.id   AF-T1AJ68-F1
#
_cell.length_a   1.000
_cell.length_b   1.000
_cell.length_c   1.000
_cell.angle_alpha   90.00
_cell.angle_beta   90.00
_cell.angle_gamma   90.00
#
_symmetry.space_group_name_H-M   'P 1'
#
loop_
_entity.id
_entity.type
_entity.pdbx_description
1 polymer ?
#
loop_
_entity_poly.entity_id
_entity_poly.type
_entity_poly.pdbx_seq_one_letter_code
_entity_poly.pdbx_strand_id
1 'polypeptide(L)'
;MIPGIVFRYPSPVCPECNTRLLAYRTERRTVRSYVMGEFTAIHKLMKCRIHGTVFRSDRLESLIEPYCTYANDVMIEAAMKRFIDGRSCSEISLQHNMGGISESHARHMTNMALDISTQIHEKSYPKLRSAINSYILQID
;
A
#
# COMPACT_ATOMS: atom_id res chain seq x y z
N MET A 1 2.76 -19.59 13.79
CA MET A 1 2.03 -19.93 12.54
C MET A 1 1.56 -18.61 11.94
N ILE A 2 1.94 -18.30 10.70
CA ILE A 2 1.55 -17.04 10.04
C ILE A 2 0.07 -17.17 9.59
N PRO A 3 -0.83 -16.23 9.94
CA PRO A 3 -2.23 -16.32 9.57
C PRO A 3 -2.44 -16.21 8.05
N GLY A 4 -3.34 -17.01 7.49
CA GLY A 4 -3.73 -16.93 6.08
C GLY A 4 -4.99 -16.10 5.89
N ILE A 5 -4.94 -15.06 5.06
CA ILE A 5 -6.08 -14.20 4.74
C ILE A 5 -6.49 -14.41 3.29
N VAL A 6 -7.76 -14.73 3.05
CA VAL A 6 -8.27 -15.01 1.71
C VAL A 6 -8.86 -13.75 1.08
N PHE A 7 -8.36 -13.39 -0.11
CA PHE A 7 -8.83 -12.27 -0.91
C PHE A 7 -9.49 -12.77 -2.19
N ARG A 8 -10.66 -12.23 -2.51
CA ARG A 8 -11.47 -12.59 -3.69
C ARG A 8 -12.06 -11.34 -4.33
N TYR A 9 -12.41 -11.44 -5.60
CA TYR A 9 -13.29 -10.46 -6.22
C TYR A 9 -14.67 -10.52 -5.52
N PRO A 10 -15.28 -9.39 -5.16
CA PRO A 10 -16.50 -9.36 -4.35
C PRO A 10 -17.72 -9.97 -5.05
N SER A 11 -17.77 -9.92 -6.39
CA SER A 11 -18.90 -10.43 -7.18
C SER A 11 -18.59 -11.82 -7.78
N PRO A 12 -19.54 -12.76 -7.78
CA PRO A 12 -19.39 -14.04 -8.48
C PRO A 12 -19.75 -13.95 -9.98
N VAL A 13 -20.18 -12.79 -10.48
CA VAL A 13 -20.61 -12.58 -11.88
C VAL A 13 -19.78 -11.50 -12.58
N CYS A 14 -19.60 -11.65 -13.89
CA CYS A 14 -18.90 -10.68 -14.72
C CYS A 14 -19.76 -9.40 -14.86
N PRO A 15 -19.22 -8.21 -14.59
CA PRO A 15 -19.97 -6.96 -14.71
C PRO A 15 -20.37 -6.62 -16.16
N GLU A 16 -19.68 -7.19 -17.16
CA GLU A 16 -19.92 -6.87 -18.58
C GLU A 16 -20.93 -7.80 -19.25
N CYS A 17 -20.84 -9.13 -19.05
CA CYS A 17 -21.74 -10.11 -19.69
C CYS A 17 -22.64 -10.87 -18.72
N ASN A 18 -22.62 -10.51 -17.43
CA ASN A 18 -23.41 -11.13 -16.35
C ASN A 18 -23.23 -12.65 -16.21
N THR A 19 -22.19 -13.23 -16.83
CA THR A 19 -21.90 -14.65 -16.75
C THR A 19 -21.18 -14.97 -15.45
N ARG A 20 -21.45 -16.15 -14.85
CA ARG A 20 -20.75 -16.60 -13.65
C ARG A 20 -19.24 -16.67 -13.89
N LEU A 21 -18.49 -16.05 -12.98
CA LEU A 21 -17.04 -16.12 -12.99
C LEU A 21 -16.56 -17.49 -12.52
N LEU A 22 -15.51 -17.99 -13.17
CA LEU A 22 -14.88 -19.26 -12.84
C LEU A 22 -13.61 -19.03 -12.02
N ALA A 23 -13.32 -19.93 -11.09
CA ALA A 23 -12.03 -19.93 -10.42
C ALA A 23 -10.92 -20.17 -11.45
N TYR A 24 -9.88 -19.33 -11.43
CA TYR A 24 -8.81 -19.40 -12.41
C TYR A 24 -7.49 -19.84 -11.78
N ARG A 25 -6.94 -19.03 -10.87
CA ARG A 25 -5.66 -19.27 -10.20
C ARG A 25 -5.75 -18.84 -8.75
N THR A 26 -5.03 -19.52 -7.87
CA THR A 26 -4.80 -19.04 -6.51
C THR A 26 -3.34 -18.63 -6.37
N GLU A 27 -3.11 -17.37 -6.03
CA GLU A 27 -1.78 -16.84 -5.74
C GLU A 27 -1.60 -16.71 -4.24
N ARG A 28 -0.40 -16.97 -3.76
CA ARG A 28 -0.05 -16.88 -2.34
C ARG A 28 1.22 -16.08 -2.20
N ARG A 29 1.22 -15.12 -1.27
CA ARG A 29 2.43 -14.38 -0.90
C ARG A 29 2.40 -14.01 0.56
N THR A 30 3.57 -14.00 1.17
CA THR A 30 3.74 -13.45 2.53
C THR A 30 3.77 -11.94 2.43
N VAL A 31 2.90 -11.30 3.21
CA VAL A 31 2.75 -9.86 3.30
C VAL A 31 3.16 -9.43 4.70
N ARG A 32 3.93 -8.35 4.76
CA ARG A 32 4.35 -7.69 5.99
C ARG A 32 3.69 -6.33 6.03
N SER A 33 2.81 -6.14 7.00
CA SER A 33 2.09 -4.90 7.25
C SER A 33 2.48 -4.36 8.62
N TYR A 34 2.53 -3.05 8.73
CA TYR A 34 2.80 -2.39 10.01
C TYR A 34 1.64 -2.60 10.99
N VAL A 35 0.40 -2.48 10.50
CA VAL A 35 -0.82 -2.58 11.33
C VAL A 35 -1.25 -4.03 11.55
N MET A 36 -1.21 -4.85 10.50
CA MET A 36 -1.74 -6.23 10.53
C MET A 36 -0.68 -7.28 10.90
N GLY A 37 0.60 -6.88 10.97
CA GLY A 37 1.72 -7.81 11.13
C GLY A 37 1.96 -8.66 9.88
N GLU A 38 2.64 -9.79 10.07
CA GLU A 38 2.94 -10.73 8.98
C GLU A 38 1.77 -11.69 8.75
N PHE A 39 1.33 -11.82 7.50
CA PHE A 39 0.26 -12.74 7.09
C PHE A 39 0.50 -13.32 5.70
N THR A 40 -0.12 -14.45 5.37
CA THR A 40 -0.13 -15.00 4.02
C THR A 40 -1.38 -14.52 3.28
N ALA A 41 -1.21 -13.68 2.27
CA ALA A 41 -2.29 -13.29 1.37
C ALA A 41 -2.58 -14.40 0.36
N ILE A 42 -3.78 -14.97 0.42
CA ILE A 42 -4.28 -16.01 -0.48
C ILE A 42 -5.26 -15.36 -1.46
N HIS A 43 -4.77 -15.00 -2.64
CA HIS A 43 -5.56 -14.31 -3.67
C HIS A 43 -6.19 -15.31 -4.62
N LYS A 44 -7.52 -15.45 -4.57
CA LYS A 44 -8.26 -16.27 -5.52
C LYS A 44 -8.70 -15.42 -6.71
N LEU A 45 -8.02 -15.62 -7.83
CA LEU A 45 -8.32 -14.97 -9.10
C LEU A 45 -9.51 -15.65 -9.77
N MET A 46 -10.42 -14.83 -10.27
CA MET A 46 -11.62 -15.27 -10.98
C MET A 46 -11.50 -14.85 -12.44
N LYS A 47 -12.04 -15.62 -13.39
CA LYS A 47 -11.97 -15.30 -14.82
C LYS A 47 -13.35 -15.40 -15.46
N CYS A 48 -13.67 -14.44 -16.32
CA CYS A 48 -14.85 -14.53 -17.17
C CYS A 48 -14.60 -15.55 -18.30
N ARG A 49 -15.50 -16.51 -18.49
CA ARG A 49 -15.40 -17.49 -19.58
C ARG A 49 -15.59 -16.87 -20.97
N ILE A 50 -16.39 -15.80 -21.07
CA ILE A 50 -16.74 -15.16 -22.34
C ILE A 50 -15.64 -14.19 -22.78
N HIS A 51 -15.24 -13.24 -21.93
CA HIS A 51 -14.27 -12.19 -22.30
C HIS A 51 -12.81 -12.55 -21.97
N GLY A 52 -12.60 -13.54 -21.10
CA GLY A 52 -11.26 -13.89 -20.63
C GLY A 52 -10.67 -12.92 -19.59
N THR A 53 -11.36 -11.85 -19.22
CA THR A 53 -10.93 -10.90 -18.19
C THR A 53 -10.71 -11.59 -16.84
N VAL A 54 -9.58 -11.28 -16.19
CA VAL A 54 -9.22 -11.79 -14.86
C VAL A 54 -9.57 -10.73 -13.82
N PHE A 55 -10.39 -11.13 -12.85
CA PHE A 55 -10.85 -10.29 -11.76
C PHE A 55 -10.04 -10.55 -10.50
N ARG A 56 -9.52 -9.46 -9.93
CA ARG A 56 -8.67 -9.42 -8.74
C ARG A 56 -9.48 -8.93 -7.54
N SER A 57 -8.83 -8.75 -6.40
CA SER A 57 -9.48 -8.30 -5.19
C SER A 57 -9.04 -6.87 -4.95
N ASP A 58 -9.94 -5.91 -5.13
CA ASP A 58 -9.66 -4.49 -4.91
C ASP A 58 -9.15 -4.24 -3.49
N ARG A 59 -9.65 -5.03 -2.52
CA ARG A 59 -9.15 -5.00 -1.14
C ARG A 59 -7.67 -5.37 -1.05
N LEU A 60 -7.21 -6.40 -1.75
CA LEU A 60 -5.79 -6.76 -1.73
C LEU A 60 -4.95 -5.71 -2.43
N GLU A 61 -5.42 -5.18 -3.57
CA GLU A 61 -4.72 -4.14 -4.33
C GLU A 61 -4.59 -2.84 -3.54
N SER A 62 -5.61 -2.48 -2.74
CA SER A 62 -5.53 -1.32 -1.86
C SER A 62 -4.53 -1.48 -0.71
N LEU A 63 -4.26 -2.72 -0.27
CA LEU A 63 -3.33 -3.01 0.82
C LEU A 63 -1.88 -3.11 0.34
N ILE A 64 -1.68 -3.69 -0.84
CA ILE A 64 -0.35 -4.00 -1.36
C ILE A 64 -0.33 -4.01 -2.87
N GLU A 65 0.68 -3.35 -3.42
CA GLU A 65 0.94 -3.37 -4.86
C GLU A 65 1.20 -4.80 -5.38
N PRO A 66 0.91 -5.08 -6.66
CA PRO A 66 1.23 -6.37 -7.26
C PRO A 66 2.69 -6.76 -7.05
N TYR A 67 2.93 -8.02 -6.71
CA TYR A 67 4.26 -8.61 -6.49
C TYR A 67 5.08 -8.08 -5.30
N CYS A 68 4.61 -7.04 -4.60
CA CYS A 68 5.24 -6.56 -3.37
C CYS A 68 4.99 -7.52 -2.20
N THR A 69 5.91 -7.46 -1.22
CA THR A 69 5.84 -8.18 0.07
C THR A 69 5.56 -7.24 1.25
N TYR A 70 5.90 -5.96 1.16
CA TYR A 70 5.53 -4.94 2.14
C TYR A 70 4.22 -4.29 1.73
N ALA A 71 3.29 -4.17 2.67
CA ALA A 71 2.05 -3.44 2.46
C ALA A 71 2.30 -1.92 2.43
N ASN A 72 1.36 -1.19 1.84
CA ASN A 72 1.47 0.25 1.64
C ASN A 72 1.62 1.03 2.97
N ASP A 73 1.06 0.48 4.06
CA ASP A 73 1.18 1.08 5.40
C ASP A 73 2.62 1.11 5.92
N VAL A 74 3.44 0.11 5.62
CA VAL A 74 4.87 0.09 5.99
C VAL A 74 5.61 1.26 5.38
N MET A 75 5.30 1.60 4.12
CA MET A 75 5.91 2.74 3.43
C MET A 75 5.55 4.06 4.12
N ILE A 76 4.27 4.26 4.43
CA ILE A 76 3.80 5.47 5.10
C ILE A 76 4.41 5.60 6.49
N GLU A 77 4.39 4.54 7.28
CA GLU A 77 4.92 4.53 8.65
C GLU A 77 6.43 4.74 8.69
N ALA A 78 7.18 4.11 7.77
CA ALA A 78 8.61 4.36 7.63
C ALA A 78 8.88 5.83 7.27
N ALA A 79 8.07 6.43 6.40
CA ALA A 79 8.24 7.82 5.98
C ALA A 79 7.95 8.80 7.12
N MET A 80 6.88 8.56 7.89
CA MET A 80 6.56 9.32 9.09
C MET A 80 7.71 9.28 10.10
N LYS A 81 8.22 8.08 10.42
CA LYS A 81 9.35 7.94 11.34
C LYS A 81 10.62 8.62 10.85
N ARG A 82 10.86 8.64 9.54
CA ARG A 82 12.06 9.27 8.98
C ARG A 82 11.97 10.78 8.96
N PHE A 83 10.88 11.32 8.41
CA PHE A 83 10.78 12.75 8.10
C PHE A 83 10.07 13.59 9.16
N ILE A 84 9.24 12.95 10.01
CA ILE A 84 8.57 13.62 11.14
C ILE A 84 9.33 13.35 12.43
N ASP A 85 9.62 12.09 12.74
CA ASP A 85 10.31 11.74 13.99
C ASP A 85 11.84 11.88 13.92
N GLY A 86 12.39 12.15 12.73
CA GLY A 86 13.83 12.34 12.52
C GLY A 86 14.68 11.08 12.65
N ARG A 87 14.08 9.88 12.55
CA ARG A 87 14.81 8.61 12.70
C ARG A 87 15.64 8.27 11.46
N SER A 88 16.81 7.69 11.69
CA SER A 88 17.62 7.12 10.62
C SER A 88 16.99 5.85 10.04
N CYS A 89 17.39 5.49 8.80
CA CYS A 89 16.91 4.27 8.15
C CYS A 89 17.36 3.00 8.90
N SER A 90 18.51 3.04 9.59
CA SER A 90 18.99 1.93 10.42
C SER A 90 18.09 1.74 11.64
N GLU A 91 17.75 2.81 12.36
CA GLU A 91 16.80 2.77 13.47
C GLU A 91 15.40 2.31 13.05
N ILE A 92 14.98 2.63 11.82
CA ILE A 92 13.71 2.15 11.26
C ILE A 92 13.80 0.65 10.98
N SER A 93 14.89 0.18 10.36
CA SER A 93 15.07 -1.25 10.02
C SER A 93 15.12 -2.17 11.25
N LEU A 94 15.55 -1.65 12.39
CA LEU A 94 15.61 -2.40 13.65
C LEU A 94 14.25 -2.52 14.35
N GLN A 95 13.22 -1.80 13.90
CA GLN A 95 11.90 -1.86 14.52
C GLN A 95 11.17 -3.13 14.12
N HIS A 96 10.76 -3.91 15.12
CA HIS A 96 10.08 -5.20 14.92
C HIS A 96 8.82 -5.11 14.05
N ASN A 97 8.04 -4.04 14.21
CA ASN A 97 6.81 -3.80 13.44
C ASN A 97 7.06 -3.35 11.98
N MET A 98 8.31 -3.11 11.58
CA MET A 98 8.68 -2.86 10.17
C MET A 98 8.85 -4.15 9.36
N GLY A 99 8.56 -5.31 9.97
CA GLY A 99 8.60 -6.59 9.26
C GLY A 99 9.99 -6.93 8.71
N GLY A 100 11.06 -6.55 9.42
CA GLY A 100 12.43 -6.86 9.00
C GLY A 100 12.84 -6.24 7.65
N ILE A 101 12.34 -5.05 7.34
CA ILE A 101 12.82 -4.25 6.21
C ILE A 101 14.31 -3.95 6.36
N SER A 102 15.09 -4.09 5.28
CA SER A 102 16.49 -3.68 5.30
C SER A 102 16.61 -2.15 5.32
N GLU A 103 17.73 -1.63 5.82
CA GLU A 103 18.01 -0.19 5.79
C GLU A 103 17.93 0.39 4.36
N SER A 104 18.48 -0.32 3.37
CA SER A 104 18.44 0.09 1.97
C SER A 104 17.02 0.20 1.43
N HIS A 105 16.15 -0.76 1.79
CA HIS A 105 14.77 -0.78 1.36
C HIS A 105 13.96 0.29 2.10
N ALA A 106 14.20 0.51 3.40
CA ALA A 106 13.62 1.61 4.15
C ALA A 106 13.98 2.96 3.53
N ARG A 107 15.25 3.16 3.15
CA ARG A 107 15.69 4.38 2.44
C ARG A 107 14.95 4.58 1.12
N HIS A 108 14.82 3.53 0.31
CA HIS A 108 14.13 3.59 -0.97
C HIS A 108 12.64 3.92 -0.81
N MET A 109 11.92 3.18 0.04
CA MET A 109 10.48 3.38 0.28
C MET A 109 10.17 4.75 0.86
N THR A 110 10.98 5.22 1.81
CA THR A 110 10.75 6.55 2.41
C THR A 110 10.99 7.67 1.39
N ASN A 111 12.01 7.57 0.54
CA ASN A 111 12.20 8.54 -0.54
C ASN A 111 11.03 8.52 -1.53
N MET A 112 10.55 7.33 -1.92
CA MET A 112 9.37 7.20 -2.78
C MET A 112 8.12 7.85 -2.15
N ALA A 113 7.91 7.64 -0.85
CA ALA A 113 6.81 8.27 -0.11
C ALA A 113 6.93 9.80 -0.09
N LEU A 114 8.15 10.33 0.04
CA LEU A 114 8.42 11.77 -0.03
C LEU A 114 8.11 12.32 -1.43
N ASP A 115 8.50 11.63 -2.50
CA ASP A 115 8.19 12.03 -3.88
C ASP A 115 6.68 12.08 -4.12
N ILE A 116 5.96 11.05 -3.68
CA ILE A 116 4.48 11.00 -3.75
C ILE A 116 3.87 12.14 -2.95
N SER A 117 4.34 12.36 -1.72
CA SER A 117 3.85 13.42 -0.84
C SER A 117 4.10 14.80 -1.43
N THR A 118 5.23 15.01 -2.10
CA THR A 118 5.57 16.25 -2.80
C THR A 118 4.59 16.52 -3.94
N GLN A 119 4.30 15.53 -4.78
CA GLN A 119 3.33 15.67 -5.86
C GLN A 119 1.91 15.97 -5.34
N ILE A 120 1.51 15.35 -4.22
CA ILE A 120 0.23 15.61 -3.58
C ILE A 120 0.22 17.04 -2.98
N HIS A 121 1.31 17.45 -2.34
CA HIS A 121 1.47 18.77 -1.77
C HIS A 121 1.36 19.86 -2.84
N GLU A 122 2.07 19.74 -3.95
CA GLU A 122 2.03 20.71 -5.06
C GLU A 122 0.62 20.87 -5.63
N LYS A 123 -0.10 19.76 -5.84
CA LYS A 123 -1.50 19.78 -6.29
C LYS A 123 -2.44 20.41 -5.26
N SER A 124 -2.11 20.28 -3.98
CA SER A 124 -2.90 20.80 -2.86
C SER A 124 -2.51 22.23 -2.47
N TYR A 125 -1.35 22.71 -2.92
CA TYR A 125 -0.76 23.98 -2.52
C TYR A 125 -1.69 25.17 -2.69
N PRO A 126 -2.44 25.33 -3.80
CA PRO A 126 -3.39 26.45 -3.92
C PRO A 126 -4.46 26.46 -2.83
N LYS A 127 -5.00 25.28 -2.46
CA LYS A 127 -6.00 25.14 -1.40
C LYS A 127 -5.38 25.45 -0.04
N LEU A 128 -4.20 24.90 0.23
CA LEU A 128 -3.46 25.16 1.47
C LEU A 128 -3.15 26.66 1.61
N ARG A 129 -2.63 27.29 0.56
CA ARG A 129 -2.35 28.72 0.51
C ARG A 129 -3.59 29.58 0.79
N SER A 130 -4.74 29.23 0.20
CA SER A 130 -5.99 29.95 0.46
C SER A 130 -6.51 29.78 1.89
N ALA A 131 -6.20 28.66 2.54
CA ALA A 131 -6.56 28.40 3.93
C ALA A 131 -5.58 29.10 4.92
N ILE A 132 -4.33 29.32 4.52
CA ILE A 132 -3.31 30.05 5.28
C ILE A 132 -3.55 31.58 5.16
N ASN A 133 -4.78 32.02 5.44
CA ASN A 133 -5.21 33.41 5.24
C ASN A 133 -4.72 34.39 6.33
N SER A 134 -3.75 34.00 7.16
CA SER A 134 -2.96 34.90 8.02
C SER A 134 -1.88 34.11 8.78
N TYR A 135 -0.69 33.97 8.21
CA TYR A 135 0.50 33.87 9.06
C TYR A 135 1.29 35.16 8.90
N ILE A 136 0.94 36.11 9.77
CA ILE A 136 1.86 37.15 10.23
C ILE A 136 3.12 36.42 10.68
N LEU A 137 4.29 36.84 10.15
CA LEU A 137 5.62 36.25 10.32
C LEU A 137 6.01 35.18 9.27
N GLN A 138 6.16 35.63 8.02
CA GLN A 138 7.35 35.23 7.25
C GLN A 138 8.51 36.04 7.85
N ILE A 139 9.22 35.48 8.82
CA ILE A 139 10.36 36.18 9.45
C ILE A 139 11.54 36.12 8.48
N ASP A 140 12.19 37.27 8.33
CA ASP A 140 13.49 37.50 7.70
C ASP A 140 14.60 36.55 8.19
#